data_AF-A0A1F5DGK2-F1
#
_entry.id   AF-A0A1F5DGK2-F1
#
_cell.length_a   1.000
_cell.length_b   1.000
_cell.length_c   1.000
_cell.angle_alpha   90.00
_cell.angle_beta   90.00
_cell.angle_gamma   90.00
#
_symmetry.space_group_name_H-M   'P 1'
#
loop_
_entity.id
_entity.type
_entity.pdbx_description
1 polymer ?
#
loop_
_entity_poly.entity_id
_entity_poly.type
_entity_poly.pdbx_seq_one_letter_code
_entity_poly.pdbx_strand_id
1 'polypeptide(L)' 'MQEASPSMYDAVCHDCGSECEVPFKPTEGRPVYCKDCYRKHRPARY' A
#
# COMPACT_ATOMS: atom_id res chain seq x y z
N MET A 1 -14.66 20.91 -13.91
CA MET A 1 -14.72 19.99 -12.75
C MET A 1 -14.06 18.69 -13.21
N GLN A 2 -12.75 18.51 -13.01
CA GLN A 2 -12.09 17.23 -13.32
C GLN A 2 -12.01 16.44 -12.01
N GLU A 3 -12.98 15.55 -11.84
CA GLU A 3 -13.05 14.56 -10.76
C GLU A 3 -11.95 13.53 -11.02
N ALA A 4 -10.75 13.79 -10.51
CA ALA A 4 -9.68 12.79 -10.46
C ALA A 4 -10.06 11.76 -9.40
N SER A 5 -10.85 10.75 -9.81
CA SER A 5 -11.11 9.56 -9.02
C SER A 5 -9.77 8.88 -8.69
N PRO A 6 -9.48 8.60 -7.40
CA PRO A 6 -8.27 7.88 -7.05
C PRO A 6 -8.36 6.48 -7.64
N SER A 7 -7.57 6.19 -8.67
CA SER A 7 -7.44 4.83 -9.18
C SER A 7 -6.87 3.96 -8.07
N MET A 8 -7.69 3.06 -7.53
CA MET A 8 -7.22 1.99 -6.67
C MET A 8 -6.52 0.96 -7.56
N TYR A 9 -5.31 0.59 -7.17
CA TYR A 9 -4.50 -0.41 -7.84
C TYR A 9 -4.46 -1.66 -6.97
N ASP A 10 -4.74 -2.80 -7.56
CA ASP A 10 -4.56 -4.09 -6.91
C ASP A 10 -3.06 -4.35 -6.72
N ALA A 11 -2.65 -4.57 -5.49
CA ALA A 11 -1.26 -4.86 -5.17
C ALA A 11 -1.14 -5.88 -4.05
N VAL A 12 -0.07 -6.66 -4.09
CA VAL A 12 0.21 -7.70 -3.10
C VAL A 12 1.14 -7.14 -2.03
N CYS A 13 0.76 -7.27 -0.77
CA CYS A 13 1.60 -6.87 0.35
C CYS A 13 2.89 -7.70 0.36
N HIS A 14 4.05 -7.05 0.32
CA HIS A 14 5.35 -7.72 0.34
C HIS A 14 5.65 -8.42 1.68
N ASP A 15 5.01 -7.98 2.76
CA ASP A 15 5.26 -8.50 4.12
C ASP A 15 4.39 -9.72 4.46
N CYS A 16 3.10 -9.67 4.11
CA CYS A 16 2.14 -10.74 4.44
C CYS A 16 1.61 -11.51 3.23
N GLY A 17 1.90 -11.07 2.00
CA GLY A 17 1.44 -11.72 0.76
C GLY A 17 -0.04 -11.52 0.43
N SER A 18 -0.76 -10.64 1.15
CA SER A 18 -2.19 -10.42 0.95
C SER A 18 -2.48 -9.43 -0.17
N GLU A 19 -3.52 -9.69 -0.95
CA GLU A 19 -4.06 -8.77 -1.96
C GLU A 19 -4.73 -7.57 -1.28
N CYS A 20 -4.39 -6.36 -1.72
CA CYS A 20 -4.95 -5.12 -1.18
C CYS A 20 -5.03 -4.02 -2.23
N GLU A 21 -6.07 -3.19 -2.11
CA GLU A 21 -6.29 -2.04 -2.98
C GLU A 21 -5.54 -0.83 -2.45
N VAL A 22 -4.61 -0.31 -3.24
CA VAL A 22 -3.76 0.82 -2.85
C VAL A 22 -3.91 1.98 -3.82
N PRO A 23 -3.95 3.24 -3.34
CA PRO A 23 -4.08 4.42 -4.21
C PRO A 23 -2.77 4.80 -4.92
N PHE A 24 -1.78 3.89 -4.96
CA PHE A 24 -0.47 4.12 -5.55
C PHE A 24 -0.11 2.94 -6.46
N LYS A 25 0.59 3.20 -7.58
CA LYS A 25 1.03 2.13 -8.47
C LYS A 25 2.13 1.28 -7.81
N PRO A 26 1.97 -0.06 -7.73
CA PRO A 26 3.07 -0.95 -7.36
C PRO A 26 4.21 -0.75 -8.37
N THR A 27 5.38 -0.39 -7.87
CA THR A 27 6.58 -0.14 -8.70
C THR A 27 7.62 -1.21 -8.41
N GLU A 28 8.35 -1.68 -9.43
CA GLU A 28 9.29 -2.82 -9.38
C GLU A 28 10.54 -2.63 -8.47
N GLY A 29 10.57 -1.56 -7.67
CA GLY A 29 11.62 -1.32 -6.67
C GLY A 29 11.10 -0.85 -5.32
N ARG A 30 9.77 -0.81 -5.10
CA ARG A 30 9.17 -0.27 -3.88
C ARG A 30 8.16 -1.25 -3.30
N PRO A 31 8.44 -1.86 -2.13
CA PRO A 31 7.55 -2.86 -1.54
C PRO A 31 6.22 -2.22 -1.17
N VAL A 32 5.13 -2.86 -1.61
CA VAL A 32 3.77 -2.49 -1.21
C VAL A 32 3.50 -3.08 0.15
N TYR A 33 2.92 -2.27 1.04
CA TYR A 33 2.48 -2.73 2.35
C TYR A 33 0.99 -2.43 2.53
N CYS A 34 0.25 -3.40 3.04
CA CYS A 34 -1.12 -3.16 3.48
C CYS A 34 -1.13 -2.21 4.69
N LYS A 35 -2.31 -1.64 5.00
CA LYS A 35 -2.49 -0.75 6.17
C LYS A 35 -1.96 -1.35 7.47
N ASP A 36 -2.07 -2.66 7.62
CA ASP A 36 -1.68 -3.37 8.84
C ASP A 36 -0.16 -3.53 8.95
N CYS A 37 0.49 -4.05 7.91
CA CYS A 37 1.95 -4.18 7.84
C CYS A 37 2.63 -2.80 7.90
N TYR A 38 2.07 -1.78 7.25
CA TYR A 38 2.58 -0.41 7.33
C TYR A 38 2.51 0.16 8.76
N ARG A 39 1.45 -0.17 9.53
CA ARG A 39 1.34 0.20 10.95
C ARG A 39 2.36 -0.54 11.81
N LYS A 40 2.58 -1.84 11.58
CA LYS A 40 3.61 -2.63 12.28
C LYS A 40 5.03 -2.13 11.99
N HIS A 41 5.31 -1.69 10.77
CA HIS A 41 6.61 -1.20 10.37
C HIS A 41 6.97 0.18 10.93
N ARG A 42 5.98 0.95 11.44
CA ARG A 42 6.32 2.15 12.21
C ARG A 42 6.86 1.72 13.56
N PRO A 43 8.13 1.99 13.89
CA PRO A 43 8.59 1.82 15.26
C PRO A 43 7.70 2.73 16.11
N ALA A 44 6.95 2.15 17.02
CA ALA A 44 6.32 2.91 18.09
C ALA A 44 7.46 3.68 18.74
N ARG A 45 7.49 5.00 18.52
CA ARG A 45 8.42 5.86 19.22
C ARG A 45 8.00 5.81 20.68
N TYR A 46 8.68 4.94 21.42
CA TYR A 46 8.71 4.96 22.87
C TYR A 46 9.51 6.19 23.32
#